data_AF-A0A661JPW4-F1
#
_entry.id   AF-A0A661JPW4-F1
#
_cell.length_a   1.000
_cell.length_b   1.000
_cell.length_c   1.000
_cell.angle_alpha   90.00
_cell.angle_beta   90.00
_cell.angle_gamma   90.00
#
_symmetry.space_group_name_H-M   'P 1'
#
loop_
_entity.id
_entity.type
_entity.pdbx_description
1 polymer ?
#
loop_
_entity_poly.entity_id
_entity_poly.type
_entity_poly.pdbx_seq_one_letter_code
_entity_poly.pdbx_strand_id
1 'polypeptide(L)'
;MRRRGERLMEWALGLVALSCVIALACILLFLFKEGEGIIGIVGLGDFFFGKSWSPTSEPPSFGILPLIWGSLMVTAGALAFSIPMGLALAIYIAEVAPTKVRDLLKPAVEILAGIPSVVFGFFGMVISGPLLQILFDIPTGLCALNAS
;
A
#
# COMPACT_ATOMS: atom_id res chain seq x y z
N MET A 1 23.76 -13.35 -38.18
CA MET A 1 22.80 -14.43 -37.86
C MET A 1 22.37 -14.40 -36.37
N ARG A 2 22.01 -13.22 -35.80
CA ARG A 2 21.51 -13.08 -34.41
C ARG A 2 19.96 -13.16 -34.27
N ARG A 3 19.24 -13.27 -35.39
CA ARG A 3 17.81 -12.87 -35.51
C ARG A 3 16.73 -13.85 -35.01
N ARG A 4 17.04 -15.11 -34.65
CA ARG A 4 16.00 -16.09 -34.23
C ARG A 4 15.81 -16.18 -32.71
N GLY A 5 16.90 -16.16 -31.94
CA GLY A 5 16.84 -16.22 -30.48
C GLY A 5 16.26 -14.95 -29.87
N GLU A 6 16.68 -13.78 -30.36
CA GLU A 6 16.15 -12.46 -29.95
C GLU A 6 14.63 -12.39 -30.18
N ARG A 7 14.17 -12.81 -31.36
CA ARG A 7 12.75 -12.83 -31.70
C ARG A 7 11.95 -13.79 -30.80
N LEU A 8 12.49 -14.95 -30.45
CA LEU A 8 11.82 -15.90 -29.56
C LEU A 8 11.67 -15.31 -28.14
N MET A 9 12.70 -14.63 -27.64
CA MET A 9 12.67 -13.93 -26.35
C MET A 9 11.67 -12.77 -26.36
N GLU A 10 11.63 -11.97 -27.42
CA GLU A 10 10.66 -10.88 -27.58
C GLU A 10 9.22 -11.41 -27.54
N TRP A 11 8.92 -12.52 -28.23
CA TRP A 11 7.60 -13.15 -28.18
C TRP A 11 7.29 -13.75 -26.80
N ALA A 12 8.26 -14.39 -26.14
CA ALA A 12 8.07 -14.94 -24.81
C ALA A 12 7.77 -13.84 -23.78
N LEU A 13 8.55 -12.76 -23.78
CA LEU A 13 8.31 -11.59 -22.94
C LEU A 13 6.97 -10.93 -23.28
N GLY A 14 6.63 -10.82 -24.57
CA GLY A 14 5.35 -10.30 -25.02
C GLY A 14 4.16 -11.13 -24.54
N LEU A 15 4.26 -12.46 -24.57
CA LEU A 15 3.22 -13.36 -24.07
C LEU A 15 3.06 -13.29 -22.55
N VAL A 16 4.15 -13.20 -21.80
CA VAL A 16 4.11 -13.01 -20.34
C VAL A 16 3.51 -11.65 -19.99
N ALA A 17 3.90 -10.59 -20.69
CA ALA A 17 3.31 -9.27 -20.49
C ALA A 17 1.81 -9.29 -20.82
N LEU A 18 1.42 -9.92 -21.93
CA LEU A 18 0.02 -10.06 -22.33
C LEU A 18 -0.78 -10.87 -21.31
N SER A 19 -0.22 -11.96 -20.77
CA SER A 19 -0.91 -12.76 -19.75
C SER A 19 -1.12 -11.99 -18.45
N CYS A 20 -0.17 -11.14 -18.05
CA CYS A 20 -0.35 -10.23 -16.92
C CYS A 20 -1.49 -9.23 -17.16
N VAL A 21 -1.56 -8.63 -18.36
CA VAL A 21 -2.65 -7.70 -18.71
C VAL A 21 -4.00 -8.41 -18.73
N ILE A 22 -4.07 -9.60 -19.32
CA ILE A 22 -5.31 -10.40 -19.36
C ILE A 22 -5.73 -10.77 -17.94
N ALA A 23 -4.81 -11.23 -17.08
CA ALA A 23 -5.12 -11.57 -15.70
C ALA A 23 -5.67 -10.36 -14.93
N LEU A 24 -5.05 -9.18 -15.09
CA LEU A 24 -5.54 -7.94 -14.49
C LEU A 24 -6.93 -7.56 -15.00
N ALA A 25 -7.18 -7.68 -16.30
CA ALA A 25 -8.49 -7.45 -16.89
C ALA A 25 -9.55 -8.42 -16.35
N CYS A 26 -9.23 -9.71 -16.22
CA CYS A 26 -10.12 -10.70 -15.63
C CYS A 26 -10.46 -10.37 -14.17
N ILE A 27 -9.48 -9.97 -13.36
CA ILE A 27 -9.70 -9.55 -11.97
C ILE A 27 -10.62 -8.33 -11.91
N LEU A 28 -10.40 -7.32 -12.77
CA LEU A 28 -11.26 -6.15 -12.83
C LEU A 28 -12.71 -6.51 -13.20
N LEU A 29 -12.91 -7.33 -14.23
CA LEU A 29 -14.25 -7.77 -14.64
C LEU A 29 -14.94 -8.59 -13.55
N PHE A 30 -14.19 -9.45 -12.85
CA PHE A 30 -14.70 -10.21 -11.70
C PHE A 30 -15.17 -9.28 -10.57
N LEU A 31 -14.39 -8.25 -10.23
CA LEU A 31 -14.76 -7.26 -9.21
C LEU A 31 -16.03 -6.49 -9.59
N PHE A 32 -16.18 -6.06 -10.84
CA PHE A 32 -17.40 -5.38 -11.28
C PHE A 32 -18.63 -6.28 -11.19
N LYS A 33 -18.48 -7.55 -11.57
CA LYS A 33 -19.56 -8.53 -11.51
C LYS A 33 -20.00 -8.82 -10.07
N GLU A 34 -19.07 -9.03 -9.15
CA GLU A 34 -19.40 -9.27 -7.74
C GLU A 34 -19.89 -7.98 -7.03
N GLY A 35 -19.43 -6.81 -7.48
CA GLY A 35 -19.78 -5.52 -6.88
C GLY A 35 -21.17 -4.99 -7.24
N GLU A 36 -21.79 -5.47 -8.32
CA GLU A 36 -23.08 -4.94 -8.80
C GLU A 36 -24.23 -5.08 -7.78
N GLY A 37 -24.22 -6.17 -7.00
CA GLY A 37 -25.25 -6.44 -5.99
C GLY A 37 -25.27 -5.42 -4.84
N ILE A 38 -24.14 -4.78 -4.55
CA ILE A 38 -24.00 -3.79 -3.46
C ILE A 38 -24.79 -2.52 -3.79
N ILE A 39 -24.83 -2.13 -5.07
CA ILE A 39 -25.54 -0.94 -5.54
C ILE A 39 -27.05 -1.08 -5.30
N GLY A 40 -27.59 -2.29 -5.42
CA GLY A 40 -28.99 -2.58 -5.13
C GLY A 40 -29.36 -2.52 -3.64
N ILE A 41 -28.41 -2.75 -2.74
CA ILE A 41 -28.62 -2.79 -1.29
C ILE A 41 -28.46 -1.41 -0.66
N VAL A 42 -27.42 -0.66 -1.06
CA VAL A 42 -27.07 0.64 -0.45
C VAL A 42 -27.51 1.84 -1.30
N GLY A 43 -27.67 1.66 -2.60
CA GLY A 43 -27.90 2.77 -3.52
C GLY A 43 -26.63 3.56 -3.86
N LEU A 44 -26.60 4.19 -5.04
CA LEU A 44 -25.42 4.91 -5.54
C LEU A 44 -25.05 6.13 -4.67
N GLY A 45 -26.05 6.83 -4.12
CA GLY A 45 -25.83 8.01 -3.29
C GLY A 45 -25.05 7.69 -2.01
N ASP A 46 -25.53 6.71 -1.24
CA ASP A 46 -24.87 6.28 0.00
C ASP A 46 -23.56 5.52 -0.27
N PHE A 47 -23.41 4.90 -1.44
CA PHE A 47 -22.12 4.35 -1.85
C PHE A 47 -21.05 5.45 -2.03
N PHE A 48 -21.36 6.54 -2.73
CA PHE A 48 -20.39 7.61 -2.99
C PHE A 48 -20.22 8.59 -1.82
N PHE A 49 -21.31 8.96 -1.14
CA PHE A 49 -21.32 10.00 -0.10
C PHE A 49 -21.48 9.44 1.33
N GLY A 50 -21.65 8.14 1.48
CA GLY A 50 -21.69 7.48 2.78
C GLY A 50 -20.41 7.71 3.58
N LYS A 51 -20.58 8.00 4.87
CA LYS A 51 -19.46 8.36 5.77
C LYS A 51 -18.94 7.17 6.58
N SER A 52 -19.57 6.00 6.45
CA SER A 52 -19.19 4.79 7.16
C SER A 52 -18.90 3.66 6.19
N TRP A 53 -17.89 2.87 6.54
CA TRP A 53 -17.60 1.58 5.94
C TRP A 53 -17.74 0.52 7.02
N SER A 54 -18.91 -0.12 7.09
CA SER A 54 -19.19 -1.20 8.04
C SER A 54 -19.96 -2.32 7.33
N PRO A 55 -19.26 -3.25 6.67
CA PRO A 55 -19.88 -4.38 5.99
C PRO A 55 -20.57 -5.37 6.94
N THR A 56 -20.17 -5.37 8.21
CA THR A 56 -20.65 -6.32 9.25
C THR A 56 -21.74 -5.73 10.14
N SER A 57 -22.10 -4.46 9.99
CA SER A 57 -23.22 -3.87 10.73
C SER A 57 -24.56 -4.33 10.18
N GLU A 58 -25.60 -4.30 11.01
CA GLU A 58 -26.99 -4.46 10.58
C GLU A 58 -27.75 -3.14 10.81
N PRO A 59 -28.16 -2.41 9.75
CA PRO A 59 -27.95 -2.68 8.33
C PRO A 59 -26.49 -2.44 7.88
N PRO A 60 -26.01 -3.13 6.81
CA PRO A 60 -24.65 -2.96 6.32
C PRO A 60 -24.46 -1.60 5.64
N SER A 61 -23.28 -1.01 5.79
CA SER A 61 -22.94 0.29 5.19
C SER A 61 -21.66 0.23 4.34
N PHE A 62 -21.73 0.75 3.12
CA PHE A 62 -20.67 0.65 2.12
C PHE A 62 -20.32 2.02 1.49
N GLY A 63 -19.89 2.98 2.31
CA GLY A 63 -19.41 4.28 1.82
C GLY A 63 -17.96 4.24 1.35
N ILE A 64 -17.69 4.64 0.10
CA ILE A 64 -16.32 4.69 -0.46
C ILE A 64 -15.51 5.88 0.07
N LEU A 65 -16.18 6.95 0.47
CA LEU A 65 -15.55 8.20 0.90
C LEU A 65 -14.56 8.02 2.07
N PRO A 66 -14.89 7.32 3.18
CA PRO A 66 -13.92 7.07 4.25
C PRO A 66 -12.71 6.26 3.80
N LEU A 67 -12.85 5.36 2.81
CA LEU A 67 -11.71 4.59 2.27
C LEU A 67 -10.74 5.50 1.49
N ILE A 68 -11.29 6.39 0.67
CA ILE A 68 -10.50 7.37 -0.09
C ILE A 68 -9.82 8.33 0.89
N TRP A 69 -10.58 8.89 1.83
CA TRP A 69 -10.07 9.85 2.80
C TRP A 69 -9.01 9.24 3.72
N GLY A 70 -9.24 8.04 4.25
CA GLY A 70 -8.26 7.29 5.03
C GLY A 70 -6.96 7.06 4.26
N SER A 71 -7.07 6.63 3.00
CA SER A 71 -5.90 6.42 2.13
C SER A 71 -5.10 7.71 1.89
N LEU A 72 -5.79 8.82 1.66
CA LEU A 72 -5.16 10.14 1.49
C LEU A 72 -4.49 10.62 2.77
N MET A 73 -5.15 10.48 3.93
CA MET A 73 -4.60 10.88 5.22
C MET A 73 -3.32 10.09 5.56
N VAL A 74 -3.36 8.76 5.42
CA VAL A 74 -2.20 7.90 5.69
C VAL A 74 -1.06 8.24 4.73
N THR A 75 -1.37 8.39 3.43
CA THR A 75 -0.35 8.73 2.42
C THR A 75 0.27 10.09 2.67
N ALA A 76 -0.54 11.12 2.92
CA ALA A 76 -0.06 12.47 3.19
C ALA A 76 0.81 12.51 4.46
N GLY A 77 0.35 11.86 5.54
CA GLY A 77 1.12 11.73 6.77
C GLY A 77 2.45 11.00 6.55
N ALA A 78 2.42 9.83 5.91
CA ALA A 78 3.62 9.06 5.62
C ALA A 78 4.63 9.85 4.78
N LEU A 79 4.20 10.55 3.74
CA LEU A 79 5.07 11.37 2.90
C LEU A 79 5.66 12.55 3.67
N ALA A 80 4.86 13.22 4.51
CA ALA A 80 5.31 14.36 5.31
C ALA A 80 6.50 14.01 6.22
N PHE A 81 6.56 12.79 6.75
CA PHE A 81 7.70 12.31 7.56
C PHE A 81 8.79 11.63 6.73
N SER A 82 8.41 10.77 5.78
CA SER A 82 9.35 9.92 5.05
C SER A 82 10.22 10.70 4.07
N ILE A 83 9.66 11.72 3.41
CA ILE A 83 10.41 12.56 2.46
C ILE A 83 11.56 13.30 3.16
N PRO A 84 11.33 14.13 4.20
CA PRO A 84 12.43 14.87 4.82
C PRO A 84 13.47 13.96 5.46
N MET A 85 13.05 12.88 6.14
CA MET A 85 13.99 11.95 6.76
C MET A 85 14.79 11.15 5.72
N GLY A 86 14.12 10.63 4.68
CA GLY A 86 14.77 9.87 3.62
C GLY A 86 15.74 10.73 2.81
N LEU A 87 15.36 11.97 2.50
CA LEU A 87 16.22 12.92 1.79
C LEU A 87 17.43 13.33 2.66
N ALA A 88 17.22 13.64 3.93
CA ALA A 88 18.31 14.00 4.84
C ALA A 88 19.31 12.84 5.00
N LEU A 89 18.82 11.60 5.14
CA LEU A 89 19.67 10.41 5.22
C LEU A 89 20.45 10.20 3.92
N ALA A 90 19.81 10.36 2.76
CA ALA A 90 20.45 10.22 1.46
C ALA A 90 21.58 11.25 1.27
N ILE A 91 21.31 12.53 1.58
CA ILE A 91 22.31 13.60 1.50
C ILE A 91 23.46 13.34 2.48
N TYR A 92 23.16 12.94 3.72
CA TYR A 92 24.19 12.64 4.71
C TYR A 92 25.12 11.52 4.23
N ILE A 93 24.58 10.40 3.76
CA ILE A 93 25.38 9.26 3.26
C ILE A 93 26.19 9.63 2.01
N ALA A 94 25.63 10.47 1.13
CA ALA A 94 26.27 10.85 -0.13
C ALA A 94 27.41 11.85 0.07
N GLU A 95 27.18 12.91 0.84
CA GLU A 95 28.04 14.11 0.85
C GLU A 95 28.77 14.34 2.18
N VAL A 96 28.23 13.87 3.31
CA VAL A 96 28.70 14.28 4.65
C VAL A 96 29.39 13.13 5.39
N ALA A 97 28.93 11.89 5.21
CA ALA A 97 29.33 10.74 6.01
C ALA A 97 30.80 10.35 5.77
N PRO A 98 31.61 10.20 6.84
CA PRO A 98 32.94 9.59 6.74
C PRO A 98 32.86 8.16 6.20
N THR A 99 33.90 7.68 5.54
CA THR A 99 33.95 6.37 4.87
C THR A 99 33.43 5.23 5.75
N LYS A 100 33.88 5.14 7.01
CA LYS A 100 33.46 4.10 7.96
C LYS A 100 31.95 4.10 8.25
N VAL A 101 31.33 5.28 8.32
CA VAL A 101 29.90 5.43 8.59
C VAL A 101 29.10 5.08 7.34
N ARG A 102 29.55 5.53 6.17
CA ARG A 102 28.95 5.20 4.88
C ARG A 102 28.95 3.69 4.62
N ASP A 103 30.05 3.01 4.92
CA ASP A 103 30.20 1.56 4.73
C ASP A 103 29.28 0.73 5.64
N LEU A 104 28.79 1.31 6.73
CA LEU A 104 27.79 0.69 7.61
C LEU A 104 26.35 1.05 7.21
N LEU A 105 26.09 2.34 7.01
CA LEU A 105 24.73 2.84 6.75
C LEU A 105 24.19 2.40 5.40
N LYS A 106 25.02 2.40 4.35
CA LYS A 106 24.56 2.10 3.00
C LYS A 106 24.04 0.65 2.88
N PRO A 107 24.76 -0.39 3.32
CA PRO A 107 24.22 -1.75 3.34
C PRO A 107 22.98 -1.89 4.25
N ALA A 108 22.94 -1.20 5.40
CA ALA A 108 21.79 -1.25 6.29
C ALA A 108 20.51 -0.71 5.62
N VAL A 109 20.61 0.40 4.90
CA VAL A 109 19.49 0.97 4.12
C VAL A 109 19.08 0.03 2.98
N GLU A 110 20.03 -0.57 2.27
CA GLU A 110 19.75 -1.54 1.21
C GLU A 110 19.04 -2.79 1.74
N ILE A 111 19.44 -3.30 2.91
CA ILE A 111 18.76 -4.42 3.58
C ILE A 111 17.34 -4.02 4.01
N LEU A 112 17.18 -2.84 4.62
CA LEU A 112 15.86 -2.34 5.03
C LEU A 112 14.91 -2.19 3.84
N ALA A 113 15.41 -1.70 2.70
CA ALA A 113 14.64 -1.60 1.46
C ALA A 113 14.28 -2.96 0.86
N GLY A 114 15.06 -4.01 1.15
CA GLY A 114 14.81 -5.38 0.72
C GLY A 114 13.80 -6.14 1.58
N ILE A 115 13.41 -5.62 2.75
CA ILE A 115 12.40 -6.26 3.61
C ILE A 115 11.03 -6.21 2.91
N PRO A 116 10.28 -7.32 2.83
CA PRO A 116 8.96 -7.32 2.22
C PRO A 116 8.01 -6.36 2.94
N SER A 117 7.24 -5.58 2.18
CA SER A 117 6.28 -4.60 2.73
C SER A 117 5.26 -5.22 3.69
N VAL A 118 4.86 -6.46 3.46
CA VAL A 118 3.93 -7.21 4.33
C VAL A 118 4.48 -7.37 5.76
N VAL A 119 5.80 -7.49 5.93
CA VAL A 119 6.43 -7.62 7.25
C VAL A 119 6.27 -6.32 8.04
N PHE A 120 6.50 -5.17 7.40
CA PHE A 120 6.30 -3.86 8.03
C PHE A 120 4.83 -3.60 8.37
N GLY A 121 3.91 -3.99 7.48
CA GLY A 121 2.47 -3.89 7.76
C GLY A 121 2.03 -4.74 8.96
N PHE A 122 2.49 -6.00 9.02
CA PHE A 122 2.20 -6.89 10.15
C PHE A 122 2.81 -6.38 11.46
N PHE A 123 4.04 -5.86 11.42
CA PHE A 123 4.67 -5.22 12.58
C PHE A 123 3.84 -4.02 13.08
N GLY A 124 3.35 -3.17 12.17
CA GLY A 124 2.45 -2.06 12.48
C GLY A 124 1.19 -2.53 13.20
N MET A 125 0.56 -3.61 12.72
CA MET A 125 -0.64 -4.18 13.31
C MET A 125 -0.39 -4.78 14.71
N VAL A 126 0.63 -5.63 14.85
CA VAL A 126 0.85 -6.44 16.06
C VAL A 126 1.53 -5.66 17.18
N ILE A 127 2.42 -4.72 16.84
CA ILE A 127 3.20 -3.98 17.84
C ILE A 127 2.70 -2.54 17.97
N SER A 128 2.57 -1.82 16.85
CA SER A 128 2.18 -0.40 16.92
C SER A 128 0.71 -0.23 17.31
N GLY A 129 -0.20 -1.09 16.83
CA GLY A 129 -1.61 -1.06 17.18
C GLY A 129 -1.88 -1.13 18.69
N PRO A 130 -1.44 -2.19 19.40
CA PRO A 130 -1.61 -2.29 20.85
C PRO A 130 -0.91 -1.16 21.63
N LEU A 131 0.25 -0.70 21.15
CA LEU A 131 0.97 0.40 21.78
C LEU A 131 0.18 1.72 21.71
N LEU A 132 -0.47 2.00 20.57
CA LEU A 132 -1.34 3.16 20.42
C LEU A 132 -2.60 3.06 21.29
N GLN A 133 -3.18 1.86 21.43
CA GLN A 133 -4.34 1.64 22.34
C GLN A 133 -3.99 2.03 23.77
N ILE A 134 -2.85 1.54 24.28
CA ILE A 134 -2.42 1.79 25.65
C ILE A 134 -2.03 3.26 25.85
N LEU A 135 -1.34 3.86 24.88
CA LEU A 135 -0.82 5.22 25.01
C LEU A 135 -1.91 6.30 24.93
N PHE A 136 -2.93 6.08 24.08
CA PHE A 136 -3.98 7.06 23.82
C PHE A 136 -5.36 6.67 24.40
N ASP A 137 -5.45 5.53 25.09
CA ASP A 137 -6.69 4.98 25.65
C ASP A 137 -7.84 4.89 24.62
N ILE A 138 -7.50 4.40 23.42
CA ILE A 138 -8.43 4.30 22.29
C ILE A 138 -9.01 2.88 22.14
N PRO A 139 -10.29 2.74 21.71
CA PRO A 139 -10.99 1.45 21.68
C PRO A 139 -10.35 0.43 20.72
N THR A 140 -9.77 0.92 19.64
CA THR A 140 -9.02 0.12 18.69
C THR A 140 -7.70 0.83 18.41
N GLY A 141 -6.66 0.03 18.22
CA GLY A 141 -5.36 0.56 17.79
C GLY A 141 -5.31 0.85 16.31
N LEU A 142 -6.45 0.72 15.61
CA LEU A 142 -6.52 0.83 14.18
C LEU A 142 -6.84 2.28 13.81
N CYS A 143 -5.83 3.01 13.36
CA CYS A 143 -5.98 4.39 12.95
C CYS A 143 -4.99 4.78 11.85
N ALA A 144 -5.11 6.02 11.38
CA ALA A 144 -4.25 6.54 10.32
C ALA A 144 -2.74 6.48 10.64
N LEU A 145 -2.36 6.39 11.93
CA LEU A 145 -0.95 6.36 12.35
C LEU A 145 -0.27 5.00 12.15
N ASN A 146 -1.02 3.90 12.19
CA ASN A 146 -0.50 2.55 11.98
C ASN A 146 -1.07 1.87 10.73
N ALA A 147 -1.59 2.69 9.79
CA ALA A 147 -2.08 2.26 8.49
C ALA A 147 -3.21 1.21 8.55
N SER A 148 -4.19 1.45 9.42
CA SER A 148 -5.36 0.58 9.55
C SER A 148 -6.67 1.33 9.78
#